data_AF-A0A9D2G8H2-F1
#
_entry.id   AF-A0A9D2G8H2-F1
#
_cell.length_a   1.000
_cell.length_b   1.000
_cell.length_c   1.000
_cell.angle_alpha   90.00
_cell.angle_beta   90.00
_cell.angle_gamma   90.00
#
_symmetry.space_group_name_H-M   'P 1'
#
loop_
_entity.id
_entity.type
_entity.pdbx_description
1 polymer ?
#
loop_
_entity_poly.entity_id
_entity_poly.type
_entity_poly.pdbx_seq_one_letter_code
_entity_poly.pdbx_strand_id
1 'polypeptide(L)'
;MWIADKYIDHVKEETTEHPGESWAQMLLGFKLNKLRTKLLPKKGISKGYQKLEAMMMSFVADSLGRPDSYVWGNIFSPCEIIGCFGLNTLSIECLSCYFSGYHLEDFFIDYAQNTGIAPTLCSYHKTFVGAIDSGAVPVPEYAVTTSLSCDGNLNTFRYLEKKKGVPFTFLDVPYRDDEASVDYLAEQLKDFTAELEKRFGSTFDVEKLRKAIRIENETRKELMRFFELQSERYYPGELISHLYMMMGMHLLIGTQEFLDLIRFMIKDIKNYPKFDGKKILWIHLLPFYQE
;
A
#
# COMPACT_ATOMS: atom_id res chain seq x y z
N MET A 1 12.22 -19.05 13.40
CA MET A 1 12.75 -17.73 13.03
C MET A 1 14.01 -17.89 12.20
N TRP A 2 15.03 -18.61 12.69
CA TRP A 2 16.33 -18.82 12.00
C TRP A 2 16.35 -18.99 10.46
N ILE A 3 15.43 -19.74 9.85
CA ILE A 3 15.42 -19.94 8.39
C ILE A 3 14.93 -18.68 7.64
N ALA A 4 13.92 -17.99 8.19
CA ALA A 4 13.40 -16.77 7.58
C ALA A 4 14.43 -15.64 7.68
N ASP A 5 15.06 -15.50 8.85
CA ASP A 5 16.10 -14.50 9.08
C ASP A 5 17.29 -14.72 8.14
N LYS A 6 17.77 -15.97 8.02
CA LYS A 6 18.81 -16.33 7.05
C LYS A 6 18.44 -16.05 5.59
N TYR A 7 17.18 -16.26 5.23
CA TYR A 7 16.72 -15.97 3.87
C TYR A 7 16.67 -14.46 3.63
N ILE A 8 16.24 -13.68 4.63
CA ILE A 8 16.27 -12.21 4.58
C ILE A 8 17.71 -11.72 4.42
N ASP A 9 18.64 -12.21 5.23
CA ASP A 9 20.06 -11.84 5.16
C ASP A 9 20.67 -12.18 3.79
N HIS A 10 20.38 -13.37 3.26
CA HIS A 10 20.83 -13.76 1.93
C HIS A 10 20.28 -12.84 0.83
N VAL A 11 18.97 -12.56 0.84
CA VAL A 11 18.35 -11.64 -0.14
C VAL A 11 18.95 -10.25 -0.02
N LYS A 12 19.25 -9.79 1.20
CA LYS A 12 19.88 -8.50 1.45
C LYS A 12 21.28 -8.42 0.83
N GLU A 13 22.12 -9.42 1.08
CA GLU A 13 23.47 -9.53 0.52
C GLU A 13 23.41 -9.54 -1.01
N GLU A 14 22.60 -10.42 -1.60
CA GLU A 14 22.42 -10.53 -3.06
C GLU A 14 21.90 -9.23 -3.69
N THR A 15 20.95 -8.54 -3.05
CA THR A 15 20.44 -7.25 -3.55
C THR A 15 21.49 -6.16 -3.48
N THR A 16 22.38 -6.20 -2.48
CA THR A 16 23.44 -5.19 -2.31
C THR A 16 24.55 -5.39 -3.33
N GLU A 17 24.93 -6.64 -3.62
CA GLU A 17 25.99 -6.98 -4.58
C GLU A 17 25.49 -6.96 -6.03
N HIS A 18 24.28 -7.47 -6.27
CA HIS A 18 23.68 -7.71 -7.59
C HIS A 18 22.22 -7.25 -7.63
N PRO A 19 21.94 -5.93 -7.46
CA PRO A 19 20.58 -5.43 -7.31
C PRO A 19 19.65 -5.86 -8.44
N GLY A 20 20.09 -5.79 -9.69
CA GLY A 20 19.29 -6.17 -10.87
C GLY A 20 18.86 -7.64 -10.95
N GLU A 21 19.44 -8.54 -10.14
CA GLU A 21 19.16 -9.99 -10.18
C GLU A 21 18.33 -10.47 -8.99
N SER A 22 18.15 -9.62 -7.97
CA SER A 22 17.55 -9.96 -6.68
C SER A 22 16.01 -9.98 -6.67
N TRP A 23 15.35 -9.40 -7.67
CA TRP A 23 13.88 -9.24 -7.69
C TRP A 23 13.13 -10.56 -7.53
N ALA A 24 13.56 -11.61 -8.23
CA ALA A 24 12.93 -12.92 -8.16
C ALA A 24 13.00 -13.52 -6.74
N GLN A 25 14.10 -13.25 -6.01
CA GLN A 25 14.28 -13.72 -4.64
C GLN A 25 13.38 -12.93 -3.67
N MET A 26 13.32 -11.60 -3.79
CA MET A 26 12.37 -10.79 -3.02
C MET A 26 10.92 -11.25 -3.25
N LEU A 27 10.52 -11.45 -4.50
CA LEU A 27 9.20 -11.98 -4.84
C LEU A 27 8.93 -13.35 -4.22
N LEU A 28 9.92 -14.25 -4.23
CA LEU A 28 9.79 -15.56 -3.62
C LEU A 28 9.54 -15.43 -2.11
N GLY A 29 10.31 -14.59 -1.41
CA GLY A 29 10.09 -14.38 0.02
C GLY A 29 8.73 -13.74 0.33
N PHE A 30 8.24 -12.78 -0.47
CA PHE A 30 6.87 -12.27 -0.33
C PHE A 30 5.81 -13.37 -0.50
N LYS A 31 5.96 -14.25 -1.50
CA LYS A 31 5.05 -15.39 -1.72
C LYS A 31 5.11 -16.41 -0.58
N LEU A 32 6.30 -16.69 -0.06
CA LEU A 32 6.48 -17.57 1.10
C LEU A 32 5.88 -16.95 2.37
N ASN A 33 6.06 -15.63 2.59
CA ASN A 33 5.47 -14.94 3.73
C ASN A 33 3.93 -14.87 3.63
N LYS A 34 3.38 -14.70 2.42
CA LYS A 34 1.94 -14.87 2.15
C LYS A 34 1.46 -16.27 2.56
N LEU A 35 2.18 -17.33 2.20
CA LEU A 35 1.79 -18.70 2.57
C LEU A 35 1.90 -18.91 4.09
N ARG A 36 3.00 -18.44 4.70
CA ARG A 36 3.24 -18.51 6.14
C ARG A 36 2.15 -17.80 6.93
N THR A 37 1.77 -16.58 6.56
CA THR A 37 0.71 -15.81 7.27
C THR A 37 -0.67 -16.49 7.18
N LYS A 38 -0.94 -17.26 6.12
CA LYS A 38 -2.16 -18.08 5.99
C LYS A 38 -2.12 -19.37 6.81
N LEU A 39 -0.99 -20.09 6.80
CA LEU A 39 -0.87 -21.41 7.44
C LEU A 39 -0.51 -21.33 8.94
N LEU A 40 0.30 -20.34 9.30
CA LEU A 40 0.90 -20.16 10.62
C LEU A 40 0.73 -18.70 11.08
N PRO A 41 -0.51 -18.25 11.31
CA PRO A 41 -0.78 -16.89 11.74
C PRO A 41 -0.08 -16.60 13.09
N LYS A 42 0.36 -15.35 13.27
CA LYS A 42 1.03 -14.91 14.51
C LYS A 42 0.12 -15.12 15.72
N LYS A 43 0.69 -15.72 16.78
CA LYS A 43 0.03 -15.82 18.09
C LYS A 43 0.12 -14.49 18.83
N GLY A 44 -0.80 -14.22 19.74
CA GLY A 44 -0.78 -13.00 20.57
C GLY A 44 -1.52 -11.80 19.96
N ILE A 45 -1.86 -11.85 18.68
CA ILE A 45 -2.75 -10.86 18.02
C ILE A 45 -4.15 -11.45 17.76
N SER A 46 -5.13 -10.58 17.54
CA SER A 46 -6.52 -10.97 17.28
C SER A 46 -6.69 -11.69 15.95
N LYS A 47 -7.72 -12.55 15.84
CA LYS A 47 -7.95 -13.33 14.61
C LYS A 47 -8.24 -12.42 13.42
N GLY A 48 -8.94 -11.31 13.63
CA GLY A 48 -9.17 -10.36 12.56
C GLY A 48 -7.90 -9.65 12.09
N TYR A 49 -6.97 -9.31 12.98
CA TYR A 49 -5.67 -8.77 12.54
C TYR A 49 -4.79 -9.81 11.85
N GLN A 50 -4.84 -11.09 12.25
CA GLN A 50 -4.18 -12.17 11.50
C GLN A 50 -4.72 -12.27 10.06
N LYS A 51 -6.04 -12.19 9.90
CA LYS A 51 -6.68 -12.20 8.57
C LYS A 51 -6.32 -10.96 7.75
N LEU A 52 -6.23 -9.79 8.38
CA LEU A 52 -5.80 -8.55 7.75
C LEU A 52 -4.36 -8.62 7.25
N GLU A 53 -3.44 -9.10 8.07
CA GLU A 53 -2.03 -9.32 7.69
C GLU A 53 -1.94 -10.28 6.48
N ALA A 54 -2.64 -11.42 6.53
CA ALA A 54 -2.68 -12.36 5.41
C ALA A 54 -3.28 -11.77 4.13
N MET A 55 -4.28 -10.88 4.25
CA MET A 55 -4.87 -10.16 3.13
C MET A 55 -3.88 -9.18 2.51
N MET A 56 -3.19 -8.36 3.31
CA MET A 56 -2.19 -7.40 2.82
C MET A 56 -1.01 -8.11 2.15
N MET A 57 -0.49 -9.19 2.77
CA MET A 57 0.58 -9.99 2.16
C MET A 57 0.14 -10.61 0.83
N SER A 58 -1.13 -11.06 0.73
CA SER A 58 -1.66 -11.59 -0.52
C SER A 58 -1.73 -10.50 -1.59
N PHE A 59 -2.29 -9.34 -1.24
CA PHE A 59 -2.43 -8.20 -2.15
C PHE A 59 -1.08 -7.79 -2.76
N VAL A 60 -0.05 -7.60 -1.93
CA VAL A 60 1.26 -7.16 -2.40
C VAL A 60 1.96 -8.26 -3.21
N ALA A 61 2.02 -9.49 -2.69
CA ALA A 61 2.71 -10.58 -3.38
C ALA A 61 2.06 -10.95 -4.73
N ASP A 62 0.73 -10.89 -4.82
CA ASP A 62 0.00 -11.22 -6.05
C ASP A 62 0.11 -10.12 -7.11
N SER A 63 0.10 -8.85 -6.68
CA SER A 63 0.32 -7.71 -7.57
C SER A 63 1.73 -7.72 -8.14
N LEU A 64 2.75 -7.82 -7.27
CA LEU A 64 4.16 -7.84 -7.69
C LEU A 64 4.53 -9.07 -8.52
N GLY A 65 3.77 -10.16 -8.40
CA GLY A 65 3.96 -11.37 -9.19
C GLY A 65 3.52 -11.27 -10.65
N ARG A 66 2.79 -10.22 -11.04
CA ARG A 66 2.25 -10.01 -12.39
C ARG A 66 2.42 -8.53 -12.80
N PRO A 67 3.43 -8.20 -13.63
CA PRO A 67 3.75 -6.82 -14.01
C PRO A 67 2.60 -6.04 -14.66
N ASP A 68 1.68 -6.74 -15.34
CA ASP A 68 0.51 -6.21 -16.04
C ASP A 68 -0.73 -6.03 -15.13
N SER A 69 -0.61 -6.35 -13.84
CA SER A 69 -1.75 -6.35 -12.92
C SER A 69 -1.80 -5.16 -11.95
N TYR A 70 -0.88 -4.19 -12.09
CA TYR A 70 -0.84 -3.05 -11.19
C TYR A 70 -0.34 -1.76 -11.84
N VAL A 71 -0.69 -0.65 -11.19
CA VAL A 71 -0.09 0.67 -11.41
C VAL A 71 0.59 1.13 -10.12
N TRP A 72 1.63 1.96 -10.24
CA TRP A 72 2.16 2.65 -9.06
C TRP A 72 1.27 3.82 -8.68
N GLY A 73 0.96 3.94 -7.40
CA GLY A 73 0.17 5.01 -6.83
C GLY A 73 0.89 5.68 -5.66
N ASN A 74 0.41 6.84 -5.24
CA ASN A 74 0.51 7.21 -3.83
C ASN A 74 -0.65 6.56 -3.04
N ILE A 75 -0.62 6.67 -1.71
CA ILE A 75 -1.66 6.08 -0.85
C ILE A 75 -3.08 6.60 -1.13
N PHE A 76 -3.24 7.81 -1.69
CA PHE A 76 -4.53 8.43 -2.02
C PHE A 76 -4.92 8.32 -3.50
N SER A 77 -4.24 7.46 -4.26
CA SER A 77 -4.63 7.20 -5.64
C SER A 77 -6.03 6.55 -5.70
N PRO A 78 -6.87 6.87 -6.70
CA PRO A 78 -8.27 6.44 -6.76
C PRO A 78 -8.38 4.95 -7.10
N CYS A 79 -8.26 4.10 -6.07
CA CYS A 79 -8.20 2.66 -6.18
C CYS A 79 -9.49 2.06 -6.76
N GLU A 80 -10.63 2.73 -6.57
CA GLU A 80 -11.94 2.33 -7.06
C GLU A 80 -12.00 2.35 -8.59
N ILE A 81 -11.44 3.40 -9.21
CA ILE A 81 -11.37 3.51 -10.68
C ILE A 81 -10.40 2.47 -11.22
N ILE A 82 -9.20 2.38 -10.63
CA ILE A 82 -8.14 1.46 -11.06
C ILE A 82 -8.64 0.00 -10.99
N GLY A 83 -9.35 -0.35 -9.91
CA GLY A 83 -9.96 -1.67 -9.73
C GLY A 83 -11.01 -2.03 -10.79
N CYS A 84 -11.67 -1.04 -11.42
CA CYS A 84 -12.64 -1.32 -12.50
C CYS A 84 -11.98 -1.94 -13.74
N PHE A 85 -10.69 -1.70 -13.93
CA PHE A 85 -9.85 -2.27 -14.99
C PHE A 85 -9.21 -3.62 -14.58
N GLY A 86 -9.51 -4.13 -13.39
CA GLY A 86 -8.88 -5.36 -12.87
C GLY A 86 -7.42 -5.16 -12.45
N LEU A 87 -6.99 -3.90 -12.27
CA LEU A 87 -5.67 -3.52 -11.83
C LEU A 87 -5.66 -3.25 -10.33
N ASN A 88 -4.51 -3.47 -9.70
CA ASN A 88 -4.25 -3.09 -8.32
C ASN A 88 -3.46 -1.78 -8.25
N THR A 89 -3.66 -1.03 -7.17
CA THR A 89 -2.84 0.16 -6.87
C THR A 89 -1.74 -0.20 -5.89
N LEU A 90 -0.50 -0.21 -6.34
CA LEU A 90 0.65 -0.38 -5.43
C LEU A 90 1.18 0.98 -5.00
N SER A 91 0.93 1.34 -3.75
CA SER A 91 1.49 2.55 -3.14
C SER A 91 3.00 2.44 -3.04
N ILE A 92 3.71 3.47 -3.54
CA ILE A 92 5.17 3.54 -3.46
C ILE A 92 5.66 3.59 -2.00
N GLU A 93 4.91 4.26 -1.13
CA GLU A 93 5.20 4.36 0.30
C GLU A 93 5.04 3.01 0.99
N CYS A 94 3.98 2.28 0.64
CA CYS A 94 3.77 0.92 1.12
C CYS A 94 4.89 0.01 0.65
N LEU A 95 5.25 0.05 -0.63
CA LEU A 95 6.32 -0.78 -1.19
C LEU A 95 7.66 -0.53 -0.47
N SER A 96 7.98 0.72 -0.12
CA SER A 96 9.13 1.05 0.71
C SER A 96 9.10 0.38 2.09
N CYS A 97 7.94 0.32 2.76
CA CYS A 97 7.80 -0.44 4.01
C CYS A 97 8.13 -1.93 3.84
N TYR A 98 7.78 -2.54 2.71
CA TYR A 98 8.07 -3.96 2.48
C TYR A 98 9.57 -4.23 2.30
N PHE A 99 10.32 -3.29 1.71
CA PHE A 99 11.78 -3.40 1.62
C PHE A 99 12.45 -3.33 2.99
N SER A 100 11.85 -2.62 3.95
CA SER A 100 12.32 -2.66 5.35
C SER A 100 12.19 -4.04 5.99
N GLY A 101 11.27 -4.88 5.50
CA GLY A 101 11.18 -6.28 5.91
C GLY A 101 12.38 -7.14 5.48
N TYR A 102 13.20 -6.63 4.55
CA TYR A 102 14.46 -7.24 4.12
C TYR A 102 15.70 -6.48 4.63
N HIS A 103 15.51 -5.47 5.48
CA HIS A 103 16.60 -4.59 5.93
C HIS A 103 17.39 -3.94 4.78
N LEU A 104 16.69 -3.58 3.70
CA LEU A 104 17.23 -2.99 2.47
C LEU A 104 17.07 -1.46 2.41
N GLU A 105 16.34 -0.87 3.35
CA GLU A 105 16.05 0.55 3.42
C GLU A 105 17.31 1.40 3.43
N ASP A 106 18.33 1.02 4.21
CA ASP A 106 19.59 1.75 4.32
C ASP A 106 20.34 1.73 2.99
N PHE A 107 20.49 0.55 2.38
CA PHE A 107 21.13 0.41 1.07
C PHE A 107 20.46 1.27 0.01
N PHE A 108 19.12 1.24 -0.08
CA PHE A 108 18.40 2.04 -1.07
C PHE A 108 18.45 3.54 -0.76
N ILE A 109 18.38 3.96 0.51
CA ILE A 109 18.53 5.36 0.90
C ILE A 109 19.92 5.89 0.51
N ASP A 110 20.97 5.14 0.81
CA ASP A 110 22.35 5.49 0.47
C ASP A 110 22.54 5.54 -1.05
N TYR A 111 21.99 4.57 -1.79
CA TYR A 111 22.02 4.57 -3.25
C TYR A 111 21.35 5.83 -3.84
N ALA A 112 20.18 6.21 -3.33
CA ALA A 112 19.47 7.41 -3.77
C ALA A 112 20.29 8.68 -3.45
N GLN A 113 20.87 8.79 -2.26
CA GLN A 113 21.68 9.96 -1.88
C GLN A 113 22.96 10.06 -2.72
N ASN A 114 23.65 8.93 -2.95
CA ASN A 114 24.86 8.87 -3.77
C ASN A 114 24.60 9.21 -5.25
N THR A 115 23.36 9.04 -5.72
CA THR A 115 22.93 9.45 -7.07
C THR A 115 22.41 10.90 -7.14
N GLY A 116 22.48 11.65 -6.03
CA GLY A 116 22.19 13.08 -5.98
C GLY A 116 20.84 13.45 -5.37
N ILE A 117 20.08 12.49 -4.82
CA ILE A 117 18.83 12.80 -4.11
C ILE A 117 19.14 13.44 -2.76
N ALA A 118 18.47 14.56 -2.47
CA ALA A 118 18.72 15.32 -1.25
C ALA A 118 18.47 14.48 0.03
N PRO A 119 19.36 14.52 1.04
CA PRO A 119 19.16 13.79 2.28
C PRO A 119 17.89 14.15 3.04
N THR A 120 17.37 15.37 2.84
CA THR A 120 16.14 15.89 3.43
C THR A 120 14.86 15.33 2.83
N LEU A 121 14.92 14.63 1.69
CA LEU A 121 13.76 13.95 1.13
C LEU A 121 13.32 12.81 2.07
N CYS A 122 12.00 12.59 2.19
CA CYS A 122 11.42 11.51 2.99
C CYS A 122 12.08 10.16 2.72
N SER A 123 12.32 9.37 3.77
CA SER A 123 12.91 8.04 3.67
C SER A 123 12.14 7.13 2.72
N TYR A 124 10.80 7.16 2.73
CA TYR A 124 10.00 6.40 1.76
C TYR A 124 10.38 6.69 0.32
N HIS A 125 10.44 7.98 -0.05
CA HIS A 125 10.80 8.35 -1.42
C HIS A 125 12.25 8.00 -1.74
N LYS A 126 13.19 8.16 -0.80
CA LYS A 126 14.60 7.77 -1.02
C LYS A 126 14.76 6.27 -1.18
N THR A 127 14.14 5.46 -0.31
CA THR A 127 14.13 4.00 -0.40
C THR A 127 13.53 3.55 -1.73
N PHE A 128 12.39 4.12 -2.13
CA PHE A 128 11.77 3.78 -3.40
C PHE A 128 12.65 4.17 -4.60
N VAL A 129 13.13 5.42 -4.66
CA VAL A 129 14.00 5.90 -5.75
C VAL A 129 15.28 5.07 -5.84
N GLY A 130 15.91 4.75 -4.70
CA GLY A 130 17.10 3.89 -4.67
C GLY A 130 16.83 2.48 -5.16
N ALA A 131 15.68 1.91 -4.82
CA ALA A 131 15.28 0.58 -5.30
C ALA A 131 15.08 0.57 -6.83
N ILE A 132 14.50 1.64 -7.40
CA ILE A 132 14.30 1.76 -8.85
C ILE A 132 15.63 2.07 -9.58
N ASP A 133 16.46 2.93 -9.00
CA ASP A 133 17.71 3.34 -9.63
C ASP A 133 18.78 2.27 -9.62
N SER A 134 18.87 1.49 -8.55
CA SER A 134 19.72 0.29 -8.47
C SER A 134 19.29 -0.83 -9.41
N GLY A 135 18.04 -0.79 -9.91
CA GLY A 135 17.47 -1.83 -10.75
C GLY A 135 16.91 -3.03 -9.98
N ALA A 136 16.85 -2.95 -8.64
CA ALA A 136 16.34 -4.02 -7.79
C ALA A 136 14.84 -4.30 -7.96
N VAL A 137 14.10 -3.31 -8.44
CA VAL A 137 12.64 -3.38 -8.60
C VAL A 137 12.28 -3.02 -10.04
N PRO A 138 11.45 -3.83 -10.72
CA PRO A 138 10.99 -3.52 -12.05
C PRO A 138 10.05 -2.31 -12.04
N VAL A 139 10.12 -1.53 -13.11
CA VAL A 139 9.21 -0.41 -13.33
C VAL A 139 7.86 -0.90 -13.86
N PRO A 140 6.73 -0.28 -13.49
CA PRO A 140 5.43 -0.60 -14.01
C PRO A 140 5.27 0.01 -15.40
N GLU A 141 4.21 -0.38 -16.08
CA GLU A 141 3.79 0.26 -17.32
C GLU A 141 3.28 1.70 -17.09
N TYR A 142 2.69 1.95 -15.91
CA TYR A 142 2.00 3.21 -15.64
C TYR A 142 1.98 3.56 -14.15
N ALA A 143 1.88 4.86 -13.87
CA ALA A 143 1.74 5.39 -12.54
C ALA A 143 0.66 6.49 -12.43
N VAL A 144 0.24 6.76 -11.21
CA VAL A 144 -0.68 7.85 -10.88
C VAL A 144 -0.26 8.46 -9.55
N THR A 145 -0.45 9.77 -9.41
CA THR A 145 -0.18 10.46 -8.14
C THR A 145 -1.14 11.61 -7.93
N THR A 146 -1.36 11.99 -6.67
CA THR A 146 -2.27 13.06 -6.30
C THR A 146 -1.55 14.15 -5.51
N SER A 147 -2.09 15.36 -5.49
CA SER A 147 -1.56 16.48 -4.68
C SER A 147 -1.82 16.36 -3.17
N LEU A 148 -2.63 15.39 -2.72
CA LEU A 148 -3.07 15.27 -1.31
C LEU A 148 -1.98 14.83 -0.33
N SER A 149 -1.04 13.97 -0.75
CA SER A 149 -0.07 13.38 0.18
C SER A 149 1.00 14.39 0.60
N CYS A 150 1.89 14.73 -0.33
CA CYS A 150 3.01 15.64 -0.13
C CYS A 150 3.64 16.01 -1.48
N ASP A 151 4.44 17.08 -1.52
CA ASP A 151 5.21 17.50 -2.70
C ASP A 151 6.27 16.46 -3.12
N GLY A 152 6.67 15.59 -2.19
CA GLY A 152 7.60 14.49 -2.44
C GLY A 152 7.06 13.48 -3.47
N ASN A 153 5.76 13.19 -3.43
CA ASN A 153 5.12 12.26 -4.36
C ASN A 153 5.23 12.75 -5.81
N LEU A 154 4.75 13.97 -6.09
CA LEU A 154 4.80 14.54 -7.44
C LEU A 154 6.23 14.57 -7.99
N ASN A 155 7.19 14.98 -7.17
CA ASN A 155 8.59 15.04 -7.61
C ASN A 155 9.20 13.65 -7.84
N THR A 156 8.80 12.64 -7.07
CA THR A 156 9.22 11.25 -7.27
C THR A 156 8.72 10.72 -8.61
N PHE A 157 7.45 10.94 -8.97
CA PHE A 157 6.92 10.47 -10.25
C PHE A 157 7.47 11.25 -11.45
N ARG A 158 7.67 12.57 -11.33
CA ARG A 158 8.39 13.38 -12.35
C ARG A 158 9.82 12.87 -12.58
N TYR A 159 10.49 12.44 -11.52
CA TYR A 159 11.82 11.87 -11.61
C TYR A 159 11.80 10.53 -12.36
N LEU A 160 10.87 9.63 -12.02
CA LEU A 160 10.71 8.34 -12.69
C LEU A 160 10.38 8.49 -14.17
N GLU A 161 9.50 9.41 -14.53
CA GLU A 161 9.16 9.70 -15.92
C GLU A 161 10.41 10.08 -16.71
N LYS A 162 11.21 11.03 -16.20
CA LYS A 162 12.42 11.50 -16.89
C LYS A 162 13.53 10.46 -16.96
N LYS A 163 13.74 9.69 -15.89
CA LYS A 163 14.90 8.78 -15.77
C LYS A 163 14.62 7.37 -16.28
N LYS A 164 13.39 6.89 -16.11
CA LYS A 164 12.98 5.51 -16.44
C LYS A 164 11.89 5.44 -17.51
N GLY A 165 11.36 6.57 -17.96
CA GLY A 165 10.36 6.63 -19.01
C GLY A 165 8.97 6.14 -18.58
N VAL A 166 8.70 6.05 -17.27
CA VAL A 166 7.40 5.61 -16.75
C VAL A 166 6.39 6.74 -16.88
N PRO A 167 5.38 6.64 -17.75
CA PRO A 167 4.35 7.66 -17.87
C PRO A 167 3.47 7.67 -16.61
N PHE A 168 2.97 8.86 -16.24
CA PHE A 168 2.07 8.99 -15.11
C PHE A 168 1.00 10.05 -15.31
N THR A 169 -0.13 9.88 -14.62
CA THR A 169 -1.13 10.96 -14.44
C THR A 169 -0.95 11.63 -13.08
N PHE A 170 -1.01 12.96 -13.08
CA PHE A 170 -1.14 13.75 -11.87
C PHE A 170 -2.59 14.19 -11.68
N LEU A 171 -3.16 13.90 -10.53
CA LEU A 171 -4.48 14.37 -10.11
C LEU A 171 -4.28 15.53 -9.12
N ASP A 172 -4.53 16.74 -9.60
CA ASP A 172 -4.48 17.94 -8.79
C ASP A 172 -5.77 18.08 -7.98
N VAL A 173 -5.71 17.71 -6.71
CA VAL A 173 -6.83 17.78 -5.77
C VAL A 173 -6.90 19.18 -5.16
N PRO A 174 -8.01 19.91 -5.34
CA PRO A 174 -8.19 21.23 -4.75
C PRO A 174 -8.23 21.20 -3.22
N TYR A 175 -7.79 22.29 -2.59
CA TYR A 175 -7.92 22.49 -1.14
C TYR A 175 -9.36 22.81 -0.69
N ARG A 176 -10.21 23.24 -1.63
CA ARG A 176 -11.59 23.67 -1.36
C ARG A 176 -12.56 22.55 -1.72
N ASP A 177 -13.66 22.50 -0.98
CA ASP A 177 -14.79 21.60 -1.22
C ASP A 177 -16.00 22.45 -1.66
N ASP A 178 -15.91 23.02 -2.86
CA ASP A 178 -16.99 23.73 -3.53
C ASP A 178 -17.28 23.11 -4.90
N GLU A 179 -18.43 23.41 -5.48
CA GLU A 179 -18.91 22.80 -6.74
C GLU A 179 -17.87 22.89 -7.87
N ALA A 180 -17.20 24.04 -8.01
CA ALA A 180 -16.16 24.23 -9.03
C ALA A 180 -14.94 23.32 -8.79
N SER A 181 -14.53 23.16 -7.53
CA SER A 181 -13.43 22.27 -7.16
C SER A 181 -13.77 20.80 -7.38
N VAL A 182 -15.02 20.41 -7.09
CA VAL A 182 -15.55 19.06 -7.35
C VAL A 182 -15.60 18.78 -8.85
N ASP A 183 -16.16 19.69 -9.64
CA ASP A 183 -16.26 19.54 -11.10
C ASP A 183 -14.87 19.44 -11.74
N TYR A 184 -13.92 20.27 -11.32
CA TYR A 184 -12.53 20.23 -11.78
C TYR A 184 -11.84 18.87 -11.52
N LEU A 185 -11.95 18.34 -10.30
CA LEU A 185 -11.37 17.02 -10.00
C LEU A 185 -12.14 15.90 -10.73
N ALA A 186 -13.46 16.01 -10.86
CA ALA A 186 -14.27 15.03 -11.59
C ALA A 186 -13.89 14.96 -13.08
N GLU A 187 -13.57 16.08 -13.71
CA GLU A 187 -13.03 16.12 -15.08
C GLU A 187 -11.67 15.41 -15.16
N GLN A 188 -10.73 15.72 -14.26
CA GLN A 188 -9.45 15.03 -14.20
C GLN A 188 -9.59 13.51 -14.02
N LEU A 189 -10.55 13.06 -13.20
CA LEU A 189 -10.82 11.63 -13.01
C LEU A 189 -11.40 10.97 -14.27
N LYS A 190 -12.19 11.69 -15.08
CA LYS A 190 -12.66 11.18 -16.38
C LYS A 190 -11.51 11.04 -17.37
N ASP A 191 -10.63 12.04 -17.44
CA ASP A 191 -9.44 12.01 -18.31
C ASP A 191 -8.49 10.87 -17.90
N PHE A 192 -8.27 10.70 -16.59
CA PHE A 192 -7.52 9.57 -16.04
C PHE A 192 -8.14 8.22 -16.42
N THR A 193 -9.46 8.11 -16.33
CA THR A 193 -10.18 6.88 -16.72
C THR A 193 -10.00 6.58 -18.21
N ALA A 194 -10.11 7.59 -19.08
CA ALA A 194 -9.89 7.43 -20.52
C ALA A 194 -8.44 7.02 -20.85
N GLU A 195 -7.46 7.55 -20.11
CA GLU A 195 -6.06 7.16 -20.25
C GLU A 195 -5.81 5.71 -19.81
N LEU A 196 -6.49 5.23 -18.76
CA LEU A 196 -6.47 3.81 -18.38
C LEU A 196 -7.10 2.92 -19.47
N GLU A 197 -8.24 3.30 -20.05
CA GLU A 197 -8.86 2.56 -21.16
C GLU A 197 -7.91 2.41 -22.34
N LYS A 198 -7.25 3.51 -22.72
CA LYS A 198 -6.30 3.55 -23.84
C LYS A 198 -5.07 2.67 -23.62
N ARG A 199 -4.54 2.65 -22.39
CA ARG A 199 -3.31 1.90 -22.05
C ARG A 199 -3.56 0.40 -21.88
N PHE A 200 -4.59 0.05 -21.10
CA PHE A 200 -4.85 -1.34 -20.72
C PHE A 200 -5.86 -2.04 -21.63
N GLY A 201 -6.35 -1.36 -22.67
CA GLY A 201 -7.23 -1.94 -23.70
C GLY A 201 -8.56 -2.49 -23.17
N SER A 202 -8.97 -2.04 -21.97
CA SER A 202 -10.16 -2.50 -21.27
C SER A 202 -11.16 -1.36 -21.17
N THR A 203 -12.43 -1.61 -21.47
CA THR A 203 -13.48 -0.59 -21.41
C THR A 203 -13.89 -0.30 -19.98
N PHE A 204 -14.06 0.97 -19.64
CA PHE A 204 -14.55 1.40 -18.34
C PHE A 204 -16.03 1.03 -18.17
N ASP A 205 -16.33 0.38 -17.06
CA ASP A 205 -17.69 0.01 -16.68
C ASP A 205 -18.11 0.80 -15.44
N VAL A 206 -18.99 1.78 -15.65
CA VAL A 206 -19.52 2.65 -14.59
C VAL A 206 -20.30 1.86 -13.53
N GLU A 207 -20.89 0.70 -13.85
CA GLU A 207 -21.58 -0.13 -12.86
C GLU A 207 -20.59 -0.80 -11.90
N LYS A 208 -19.38 -1.15 -12.36
CA LYS A 208 -18.30 -1.61 -11.46
C LYS A 208 -17.91 -0.52 -10.49
N LEU A 209 -17.76 0.73 -10.96
CA LEU A 209 -17.43 1.86 -10.09
C LEU A 209 -18.56 2.12 -9.08
N ARG A 210 -19.82 2.15 -9.54
CA ARG A 210 -20.99 2.29 -8.64
C ARG A 210 -21.03 1.19 -7.59
N LYS A 211 -20.72 -0.05 -7.95
CA LYS A 211 -20.63 -1.17 -6.99
C LYS A 211 -19.49 -0.96 -5.99
N ALA A 212 -18.30 -0.58 -6.45
CA ALA A 212 -17.15 -0.31 -5.57
C ALA A 212 -17.46 0.80 -4.56
N ILE A 213 -18.05 1.91 -5.00
CA ILE A 213 -18.46 3.02 -4.13
C ILE A 213 -19.54 2.60 -3.11
N ARG A 214 -20.50 1.77 -3.51
CA ARG A 214 -21.51 1.22 -2.58
C ARG A 214 -20.85 0.37 -1.50
N ILE A 215 -19.92 -0.51 -1.89
CA ILE A 215 -19.16 -1.34 -0.95
C ILE A 215 -18.32 -0.46 -0.04
N GLU A 216 -17.59 0.51 -0.57
CA GLU A 216 -16.76 1.44 0.19
C GLU A 216 -17.58 2.20 1.25
N ASN A 217 -18.74 2.75 0.89
CA ASN A 217 -19.60 3.44 1.84
C ASN A 217 -20.10 2.51 2.95
N GLU A 218 -20.39 1.25 2.62
CA GLU A 218 -20.72 0.24 3.61
C GLU A 218 -19.52 -0.12 4.50
N THR A 219 -18.33 -0.26 3.92
CA THR A 219 -17.07 -0.50 4.64
C THR A 219 -16.78 0.63 5.61
N ARG A 220 -16.93 1.90 5.21
CA ARG A 220 -16.75 3.08 6.08
C ARG A 220 -17.70 3.02 7.29
N LYS A 221 -18.96 2.67 7.07
CA LYS A 221 -19.95 2.52 8.15
C LYS A 221 -19.56 1.42 9.14
N GLU A 222 -19.16 0.24 8.64
CA GLU A 222 -18.73 -0.86 9.49
C GLU A 222 -17.40 -0.57 10.19
N LEU A 223 -16.46 0.14 9.55
CA LEU A 223 -15.21 0.60 10.17
C LEU A 223 -15.49 1.51 11.37
N MET A 224 -16.39 2.49 11.25
CA MET A 224 -16.78 3.34 12.37
C MET A 224 -17.32 2.51 13.54
N ARG A 225 -18.19 1.55 13.25
CA ARG A 225 -18.70 0.60 14.26
C ARG A 225 -17.60 -0.25 14.89
N PHE A 226 -16.62 -0.69 14.10
CA PHE A 226 -15.47 -1.43 14.61
C PHE A 226 -14.63 -0.56 15.55
N PHE A 227 -14.36 0.70 15.19
CA PHE A 227 -13.59 1.63 16.03
C PHE A 227 -14.33 2.01 17.31
N GLU A 228 -15.66 2.16 17.28
CA GLU A 228 -16.48 2.31 18.49
C GLU A 228 -16.30 1.10 19.44
N LEU A 229 -16.40 -0.13 18.92
CA LEU A 229 -16.16 -1.34 19.72
C LEU A 229 -14.73 -1.42 20.24
N GLN A 230 -13.74 -1.02 19.44
CA GLN A 230 -12.33 -0.95 19.84
C GLN A 230 -12.08 0.12 20.91
N SER A 231 -12.92 1.16 20.97
CA SER A 231 -12.91 2.15 22.04
C SER A 231 -13.36 1.57 23.39
N GLU A 232 -14.06 0.43 23.40
CA GLU A 232 -14.56 -0.22 24.63
C GLU A 232 -13.87 -1.54 24.97
N ARG A 233 -13.37 -2.27 23.97
CA ARG A 233 -12.90 -3.66 24.09
C ARG A 233 -11.40 -3.76 23.84
N TYR A 234 -10.74 -4.68 24.53
CA TYR A 234 -9.34 -4.98 24.29
C TYR A 234 -9.22 -5.86 23.05
N TYR A 235 -8.67 -5.32 21.96
CA TYR A 235 -8.48 -6.06 20.72
C TYR A 235 -6.99 -6.13 20.39
N PRO A 236 -6.31 -7.25 20.73
CA PRO A 236 -4.86 -7.33 20.70
C PRO A 236 -4.32 -7.18 19.28
N GLY A 237 -3.43 -6.23 19.06
CA GLY A 237 -2.76 -5.96 17.79
C GLY A 237 -1.38 -5.36 18.00
N GLU A 238 -0.58 -5.36 16.93
CA GLU A 238 0.75 -4.74 16.88
C GLU A 238 0.68 -3.41 16.13
N LEU A 239 1.72 -2.57 16.21
CA LEU A 239 1.80 -1.33 15.41
C LEU A 239 1.61 -1.61 13.91
N ILE A 240 2.20 -2.70 13.41
CA ILE A 240 2.04 -3.13 12.01
C ILE A 240 0.58 -3.50 11.67
N SER A 241 -0.21 -3.99 12.64
CA SER A 241 -1.63 -4.30 12.42
C SER A 241 -2.43 -3.04 12.10
N HIS A 242 -2.09 -1.91 12.73
CA HIS A 242 -2.71 -0.62 12.46
C HIS A 242 -2.26 -0.03 11.11
N LEU A 243 -1.00 -0.25 10.72
CA LEU A 243 -0.54 0.09 9.38
C LEU A 243 -1.29 -0.70 8.31
N TYR A 244 -1.45 -2.01 8.49
CA TYR A 244 -2.24 -2.82 7.55
C TYR A 244 -3.71 -2.41 7.50
N MET A 245 -4.28 -1.93 8.61
CA MET A 245 -5.63 -1.36 8.60
C MET A 245 -5.67 -0.09 7.75
N MET A 246 -4.71 0.83 7.94
CA MET A 246 -4.58 2.03 7.12
C MET A 246 -4.44 1.67 5.64
N MET A 247 -3.56 0.73 5.29
CA MET A 247 -3.39 0.28 3.91
C MET A 247 -4.68 -0.30 3.32
N GLY A 248 -5.37 -1.17 4.06
CA GLY A 248 -6.65 -1.75 3.62
C GLY A 248 -7.73 -0.69 3.38
N MET A 249 -7.80 0.32 4.26
CA MET A 249 -8.72 1.45 4.14
C MET A 249 -8.44 2.38 2.95
N HIS A 250 -7.25 2.37 2.37
CA HIS A 250 -6.91 3.25 1.24
C HIS A 250 -6.78 2.50 -0.08
N LEU A 251 -6.37 1.24 -0.05
CA LEU A 251 -6.07 0.46 -1.27
C LEU A 251 -7.14 -0.58 -1.60
N LEU A 252 -7.99 -0.95 -0.63
CA LEU A 252 -8.95 -2.07 -0.77
C LEU A 252 -10.36 -1.73 -0.26
N ILE A 253 -10.65 -0.46 0.04
CA ILE A 253 -11.88 -0.09 0.76
C ILE A 253 -13.17 -0.43 -0.01
N GLY A 254 -13.12 -0.36 -1.34
CA GLY A 254 -14.21 -0.71 -2.25
C GLY A 254 -14.34 -2.20 -2.57
N THR A 255 -13.54 -3.08 -1.94
CA THR A 255 -13.55 -4.53 -2.19
C THR A 255 -14.47 -5.28 -1.24
N GLN A 256 -15.15 -6.33 -1.76
CA GLN A 256 -16.03 -7.17 -0.94
C GLN A 256 -15.22 -7.95 0.11
N GLU A 257 -14.01 -8.40 -0.24
CA GLU A 257 -13.14 -9.12 0.68
C GLU A 257 -12.79 -8.28 1.92
N PHE A 258 -12.47 -7.00 1.74
CA PHE A 258 -12.14 -6.12 2.85
C PHE A 258 -13.38 -5.81 3.71
N LEU A 259 -14.54 -5.55 3.10
CA LEU A 259 -15.80 -5.39 3.83
C LEU A 259 -16.13 -6.61 4.70
N ASP A 260 -16.00 -7.81 4.14
CA ASP A 260 -16.28 -9.06 4.86
C ASP A 260 -15.28 -9.29 6.01
N LEU A 261 -14.04 -8.87 5.83
CA LEU A 261 -13.05 -8.86 6.91
C LEU A 261 -13.46 -7.89 8.04
N ILE A 262 -13.86 -6.65 7.74
CA ILE A 262 -14.29 -5.70 8.78
C ILE A 262 -15.53 -6.23 9.53
N ARG A 263 -16.51 -6.79 8.81
CA ARG A 263 -17.68 -7.45 9.42
C ARG A 263 -17.27 -8.63 10.30
N PHE A 264 -16.26 -9.40 9.90
CA PHE A 264 -15.68 -10.44 10.74
C PHE A 264 -15.05 -9.84 12.00
N MET A 265 -14.24 -8.79 11.88
CA MET A 265 -13.58 -8.11 13.00
C MET A 265 -14.58 -7.59 14.03
N ILE A 266 -15.74 -7.06 13.59
CA ILE A 266 -16.84 -6.61 14.46
C ILE A 266 -17.48 -7.77 15.23
N LYS A 267 -17.59 -8.95 14.62
CA LYS A 267 -18.07 -10.16 15.32
C LYS A 267 -17.01 -10.68 16.28
N ASP A 268 -15.75 -10.67 15.86
CA ASP A 268 -14.61 -11.17 16.62
C ASP A 268 -14.39 -10.36 17.90
N ILE A 269 -14.29 -9.02 17.79
CA ILE A 269 -13.99 -8.11 18.90
C ILE A 269 -14.99 -8.19 20.06
N LYS A 270 -16.25 -8.59 19.80
CA LYS A 270 -17.28 -8.77 20.84
C LYS A 270 -16.96 -9.91 21.82
N ASN A 271 -16.15 -10.88 21.39
CA ASN A 271 -15.72 -12.00 22.22
C ASN A 271 -14.51 -11.66 23.12
N TYR A 272 -13.94 -10.47 22.96
CA TYR A 272 -12.80 -10.01 23.75
C TYR A 272 -13.27 -9.24 25.01
N PRO A 273 -12.46 -9.21 26.08
CA PRO A 273 -12.84 -8.52 27.32
C PRO A 273 -12.98 -7.01 27.08
N LYS A 274 -13.71 -6.34 28.00
CA LYS A 274 -13.67 -4.87 28.07
C LYS A 274 -12.24 -4.43 28.30
N PHE A 275 -11.85 -3.33 27.67
CA PHE A 275 -10.54 -2.75 27.89
C PHE A 275 -10.47 -2.11 29.27
N ASP A 276 -9.42 -2.43 30.02
CA ASP A 276 -9.09 -1.80 31.30
C ASP A 276 -7.65 -1.31 31.22
N GLY A 277 -7.44 0.00 31.39
CA GLY A 277 -6.13 0.64 31.24
C GLY A 277 -6.17 2.03 30.60
N LYS A 278 -4.99 2.53 30.23
CA LYS A 278 -4.83 3.82 29.52
C LYS A 278 -4.73 3.59 28.02
N LYS A 279 -5.39 4.45 27.23
CA LYS A 279 -5.26 4.48 25.77
C LYS A 279 -4.39 5.64 25.34
N ILE A 280 -3.54 5.39 24.36
CA ILE A 280 -2.70 6.40 23.72
C ILE A 280 -3.23 6.58 22.31
N LEU A 281 -3.59 7.81 21.96
CA LEU A 281 -3.84 8.21 20.59
C LEU A 281 -2.53 8.74 20.01
N TRP A 282 -1.95 8.01 19.06
CA TRP A 282 -0.83 8.51 18.28
C TRP A 282 -1.37 9.26 17.08
N ILE A 283 -0.99 10.53 16.96
CA ILE A 283 -1.31 11.37 15.80
C ILE A 283 -0.03 11.42 14.97
N HIS A 284 -0.15 11.18 13.64
CA HIS A 284 0.93 11.08 12.64
C HIS A 284 1.38 9.63 12.31
N LEU A 285 2.31 9.50 11.36
CA LEU A 285 2.95 8.24 10.99
C LEU A 285 3.56 7.54 12.22
N LEU A 286 3.36 6.23 12.34
CA LEU A 286 3.92 5.42 13.42
C LEU A 286 5.45 5.30 13.24
N PRO A 287 6.25 5.43 14.31
CA PRO A 287 7.69 5.23 14.22
C PRO A 287 8.01 3.76 13.93
N PHE A 288 8.75 3.51 12.85
CA PHE A 288 9.20 2.16 12.44
C PHE A 288 10.50 1.77 13.14
N TYR A 289 10.53 1.85 14.47
CA TYR A 289 11.58 1.21 15.25
C TYR A 289 11.02 -0.10 15.80
N GLN A 290 11.45 -1.23 15.24
CA GLN A 290 11.38 -2.52 15.91
C GLN A 290 12.77 -2.78 16.49
N GLU A 291 12.89 -2.81 17.81
CA GLU A 291 14.08 -3.35 18.49
C GLU A 291 14.21 -4.86 18.26
#